data_AF-A0A087WP61-F1
#
_entry.id   AF-A0A087WP61-F1
#
_cell.length_a   1.000
_cell.length_b   1.000
_cell.length_c   1.000
_cell.angle_alpha   90.00
_cell.angle_beta   90.00
_cell.angle_gamma   90.00
#
_symmetry.space_group_name_H-M   'P 1'
#
loop_
_entity.id
_entity.type
_entity.pdbx_description
1 polymer ?
#
loop_
_entity_poly.entity_id
_entity_poly.type
_entity_poly.pdbx_seq_one_letter_code
_entity_poly.pdbx_strand_id
1 'polypeptide(L)'
;LPAPGQFLILGVLNEFIMKNPSLENKKDQRDLQDVTHKIVDAIGAIAGSSLEQTTWLRRNLEVKPSPKIMVDGTNLESDVEDMLSPAMETSNITPSVYSVHALTLLSEVLAHLLDMVFYSDEKERVIPLLVNIMHYVVPYLRNHSAHNAPSYRACVQLLSSLSGYQYTRRAWKKEAFDLFMDPSFFQMDASCVSHWRAIMDNLMTHDKTTFRDLMTRVAVAQSSSLNLFANRDVELEQRAMLLKRLAFAVLSSESDQYQKYLPDIQGAGVLTDGAGAHC
;
A
#
# COMPACT_ATOMS: atom_id res chain seq x y z
N LEU A 1 -7.91 13.83 21.55
CA LEU A 1 -9.27 13.27 21.33
C LEU A 1 -9.18 11.77 21.18
N PRO A 2 -10.12 10.98 21.71
CA PRO A 2 -10.24 9.55 21.40
C PRO A 2 -10.42 9.32 19.90
N ALA A 3 -10.06 8.12 19.40
CA ALA A 3 -10.09 7.80 17.97
C ALA A 3 -11.44 8.09 17.29
N PRO A 4 -12.61 7.69 17.86
CA PRO A 4 -13.91 8.02 17.26
C PRO A 4 -14.13 9.53 17.04
N GLY A 5 -13.68 10.37 17.97
CA GLY A 5 -13.79 11.82 17.83
C GLY A 5 -12.92 12.36 16.68
N GLN A 6 -11.74 11.77 16.46
CA GLN A 6 -10.88 12.15 15.34
C GLN A 6 -11.49 11.73 13.99
N PHE A 7 -12.13 10.56 13.93
CA PHE A 7 -12.84 10.10 12.73
C PHE A 7 -14.00 11.03 12.35
N LEU A 8 -14.81 11.43 13.34
CA LEU A 8 -15.89 12.39 13.13
C LEU A 8 -15.38 13.73 12.60
N ILE A 9 -14.27 14.23 13.15
CA ILE A 9 -13.65 15.47 12.69
C ILE A 9 -13.18 15.35 11.23
N LEU A 10 -12.56 14.24 10.84
CA LEU A 10 -12.19 14.00 9.44
C LEU A 10 -13.41 14.00 8.52
N GLY A 11 -14.50 13.35 8.94
CA GLY A 11 -15.76 13.33 8.19
C GLY A 11 -16.35 14.73 8.00
N VAL A 12 -16.42 15.53 9.08
CA VAL A 12 -16.90 16.93 9.04
C VAL A 12 -16.01 17.80 8.16
N LEU A 13 -14.68 17.65 8.25
CA LEU A 13 -13.73 18.37 7.40
C LEU A 13 -13.96 18.03 5.92
N ASN A 14 -14.09 16.74 5.58
CA ASN A 14 -14.34 16.29 4.22
C ASN A 14 -15.66 16.85 3.67
N GLU A 15 -16.74 16.82 4.46
CA GLU A 15 -18.03 17.40 4.07
C GLU A 15 -17.94 18.92 3.88
N PHE A 16 -17.23 19.63 4.75
CA PHE A 16 -17.02 21.07 4.65
C PHE A 16 -16.32 21.45 3.33
N ILE A 17 -15.26 20.73 2.96
CA ILE A 17 -14.48 20.97 1.73
C ILE A 17 -15.31 20.66 0.48
N MET A 18 -16.08 19.56 0.49
CA MET A 18 -16.95 19.20 -0.63
C MET A 18 -18.03 20.25 -0.88
N LYS A 19 -18.51 20.92 0.18
CA LYS A 19 -19.48 22.03 0.06
C LYS A 19 -18.83 23.38 -0.27
N ASN A 20 -17.56 23.57 0.06
CA ASN A 20 -16.85 24.85 -0.07
C ASN A 20 -15.43 24.61 -0.65
N PRO A 21 -15.33 24.30 -1.95
CA PRO A 21 -14.07 23.86 -2.56
C PRO A 21 -13.01 24.96 -2.68
N SER A 22 -13.40 26.23 -2.60
CA SER A 22 -12.49 27.37 -2.71
C SER A 22 -12.69 28.36 -1.57
N LEU A 23 -11.62 28.68 -0.85
CA LEU A 23 -11.58 29.78 0.10
C LEU A 23 -10.90 31.00 -0.54
N GLU A 24 -11.59 32.13 -0.63
CA GLU A 24 -11.06 33.36 -1.22
C GLU A 24 -9.93 33.97 -0.35
N ASN A 25 -10.02 33.77 0.96
CA ASN A 25 -9.07 34.29 1.92
C ASN A 25 -7.84 33.37 2.05
N LYS A 26 -6.67 33.89 1.69
CA LYS A 26 -5.38 33.18 1.79
C LYS A 26 -4.99 32.77 3.20
N LYS A 27 -5.51 33.43 4.24
CA LYS A 27 -5.30 33.02 5.63
C LYS A 27 -6.11 31.76 5.92
N ASP A 28 -7.41 31.80 5.61
CA ASP A 28 -8.33 30.69 5.86
C ASP A 28 -7.90 29.43 5.08
N GLN A 29 -7.36 29.58 3.86
CA GLN A 29 -6.77 28.47 3.11
C GLN A 29 -5.60 27.81 3.84
N ARG A 30 -4.69 28.60 4.43
CA ARG A 30 -3.54 28.06 5.17
C ARG A 30 -3.97 27.39 6.46
N ASP A 31 -4.95 27.98 7.16
CA ASP A 31 -5.51 27.42 8.38
C ASP A 31 -6.20 26.08 8.06
N LEU A 32 -6.94 25.99 6.94
CA LEU A 32 -7.54 24.75 6.45
C LEU A 32 -6.48 23.68 6.14
N GLN A 33 -5.39 24.05 5.47
CA GLN A 33 -4.27 23.14 5.17
C GLN A 33 -3.62 22.60 6.45
N ASP A 34 -3.35 23.46 7.44
CA ASP A 34 -2.76 23.07 8.73
C ASP A 34 -3.69 22.14 9.51
N VAL A 35 -4.99 22.45 9.57
CA VAL A 35 -6.00 21.60 10.20
C VAL A 35 -6.09 20.24 9.50
N THR A 36 -6.13 20.23 8.16
CA THR A 36 -6.15 18.98 7.36
C THR A 36 -4.93 18.13 7.67
N HIS A 37 -3.74 18.74 7.69
CA HIS A 37 -2.50 18.03 8.02
C HIS A 37 -2.58 17.39 9.41
N LYS A 38 -2.93 18.16 10.44
CA LYS A 38 -3.02 17.66 11.83
C LYS A 38 -4.03 16.53 11.98
N ILE A 39 -5.18 16.62 11.32
CA ILE A 39 -6.19 15.57 11.37
C ILE A 39 -5.70 14.30 10.68
N VAL A 40 -5.18 14.41 9.45
CA VAL A 40 -4.66 13.26 8.71
C VAL A 40 -3.51 12.59 9.46
N ASP A 41 -2.61 13.36 10.06
CA ASP A 41 -1.48 12.84 10.84
C ASP A 41 -1.98 12.07 12.08
N ALA A 42 -3.00 12.59 12.77
CA ALA A 42 -3.59 11.93 13.93
C ALA A 42 -4.32 10.62 13.54
N ILE A 43 -5.03 10.59 12.39
CA ILE A 43 -5.61 9.36 11.85
C ILE A 43 -4.51 8.36 11.42
N GLY A 44 -3.43 8.84 10.81
CA GLY A 44 -2.25 8.04 10.48
C GLY A 44 -1.63 7.38 11.72
N ALA A 45 -1.52 8.11 12.83
CA ALA A 45 -1.03 7.56 14.09
C ALA A 45 -1.96 6.47 14.65
N ILE A 46 -3.28 6.60 14.51
CA ILE A 46 -4.24 5.53 14.87
C ILE A 46 -4.05 4.32 13.95
N ALA A 47 -3.89 4.53 12.64
CA ALA A 47 -3.58 3.45 11.70
C ALA A 47 -2.31 2.69 12.12
N GLY A 48 -1.25 3.40 12.51
CA GLY A 48 0.00 2.80 12.98
C GLY A 48 -0.05 2.14 14.36
N SER A 49 -1.15 2.23 15.10
CA SER A 49 -1.22 1.72 16.48
C SER A 49 -1.21 0.19 16.61
N SER A 50 -1.46 -0.53 15.51
CA SER A 50 -1.31 -2.00 15.43
C SER A 50 0.05 -2.43 14.88
N LEU A 51 1.02 -1.52 14.85
CA LEU A 51 2.41 -1.79 14.48
C LEU A 51 3.34 -1.76 15.69
N GLU A 52 4.44 -2.48 15.61
CA GLU A 52 5.50 -2.50 16.60
C GLU A 52 6.88 -2.30 15.96
N GLN A 53 7.85 -1.82 16.74
CA GLN A 53 9.22 -1.63 16.26
C GLN A 53 9.97 -2.96 16.26
N THR A 54 10.55 -3.30 15.12
CA THR A 54 11.30 -4.56 14.91
C THR A 54 12.53 -4.69 15.79
N THR A 55 13.26 -3.59 16.03
CA THR A 55 14.45 -3.55 16.91
C THR A 55 14.70 -2.12 17.43
N TRP A 56 15.41 -1.99 18.55
CA TRP A 56 15.79 -0.67 19.09
C TRP A 56 16.77 0.12 18.20
N LEU A 57 17.51 -0.56 17.32
CA LEU A 57 18.48 0.03 16.38
C LEU A 57 17.88 0.44 15.03
N ARG A 58 16.79 -0.21 14.60
CA ARG A 58 16.09 0.12 13.34
C ARG A 58 14.64 0.50 13.65
N ARG A 59 14.28 1.75 13.37
CA ARG A 59 12.90 2.28 13.44
C ARG A 59 11.95 1.70 12.37
N ASN A 60 12.17 0.46 11.95
CA ASN A 60 11.26 -0.23 11.04
C ASN A 60 10.07 -0.75 11.85
N LEU A 61 8.88 -0.59 11.27
CA LEU A 61 7.62 -1.05 11.83
C LEU A 61 7.20 -2.38 11.20
N GLU A 62 6.58 -3.24 11.99
CA GLU A 62 5.96 -4.49 11.56
C GLU A 62 4.57 -4.66 12.19
N VAL A 63 3.73 -5.46 11.54
CA VAL A 63 2.37 -5.75 12.04
C VAL A 63 2.47 -6.60 13.30
N LYS A 64 1.84 -6.15 14.39
CA LYS A 64 1.76 -6.92 15.64
C LYS A 64 1.21 -8.32 15.36
N PRO A 65 1.86 -9.38 15.86
CA PRO A 65 1.35 -10.74 15.71
C PRO A 65 -0.06 -10.86 16.29
N SER A 66 -0.91 -11.66 15.65
CA SER A 66 -2.21 -12.02 16.24
C SER A 66 -1.97 -12.73 17.58
N PRO A 67 -2.77 -12.47 18.63
CA PRO A 67 -2.76 -13.29 19.84
C PRO A 67 -2.96 -14.75 19.43
N LYS A 68 -1.96 -15.61 19.65
CA LYS A 68 -2.11 -17.04 19.40
C LYS A 68 -3.09 -17.57 20.44
N ILE A 69 -4.33 -17.85 20.05
CA ILE A 69 -5.21 -18.69 20.85
C ILE A 69 -4.64 -20.10 20.74
N MET A 70 -3.75 -20.47 21.66
CA MET A 70 -3.34 -21.86 21.82
C MET A 70 -4.54 -22.59 22.42
N VAL A 71 -5.33 -23.24 21.57
CA VAL A 71 -6.22 -24.31 22.04
C VAL A 71 -5.29 -25.47 22.35
N ASP A 72 -4.84 -25.57 23.60
CA ASP A 72 -4.15 -26.76 24.07
C ASP A 72 -5.16 -27.92 24.01
N GLY A 73 -4.84 -28.92 23.19
CA GLY A 73 -5.75 -30.00 22.78
C GLY A 73 -5.99 -31.06 23.85
N THR A 74 -5.91 -30.71 25.13
CA THR A 74 -6.14 -31.62 26.26
C THR A 74 -6.87 -30.89 27.38
N ASN A 75 -8.18 -30.74 27.23
CA ASN A 75 -9.22 -30.83 28.27
C ASN A 75 -10.49 -30.17 27.73
N LEU A 76 -11.32 -30.98 27.06
CA LEU A 76 -12.73 -30.68 26.91
C LEU A 76 -13.38 -30.97 28.26
N GLU A 77 -13.55 -29.94 29.09
CA GLU A 77 -14.70 -29.76 29.99
C GLU A 77 -14.57 -28.48 30.82
N SER A 78 -15.64 -27.68 30.76
CA SER A 78 -16.01 -26.56 31.65
C SER A 78 -14.97 -25.46 31.92
N ASP A 79 -15.04 -24.37 31.13
CA ASP A 79 -14.87 -22.99 31.63
C ASP A 79 -15.57 -22.01 30.66
N VAL A 80 -16.83 -22.32 30.31
CA VAL A 80 -17.69 -21.43 29.50
C VAL A 80 -18.34 -20.34 30.38
N GLU A 81 -17.92 -20.20 31.64
CA GLU A 81 -18.55 -19.28 32.59
C GLU A 81 -17.82 -17.94 32.76
N ASP A 82 -16.71 -17.69 32.03
CA ASP A 82 -16.00 -16.39 32.06
C ASP A 82 -16.24 -15.53 30.79
N MET A 83 -17.14 -15.95 29.90
CA MET A 83 -17.48 -15.23 28.65
C MET A 83 -18.75 -14.39 28.74
N LEU A 84 -19.30 -14.18 29.95
CA LEU A 84 -20.56 -13.46 30.18
C LEU A 84 -20.46 -12.39 31.29
N SER A 85 -19.33 -11.69 31.40
CA SER A 85 -19.23 -10.44 32.15
C SER A 85 -19.45 -9.22 31.23
N PRO A 86 -20.70 -8.74 31.02
CA PRO A 86 -20.93 -7.41 30.48
C PRO A 86 -20.74 -6.38 31.61
N ALA A 87 -20.00 -5.31 31.28
CA ALA A 87 -19.73 -4.13 32.10
C ALA A 87 -18.58 -4.26 33.11
N MET A 88 -17.39 -3.77 32.75
CA MET A 88 -16.85 -2.49 33.26
C MET A 88 -15.36 -2.33 32.93
N GLU A 89 -14.99 -2.16 31.66
CA GLU A 89 -13.67 -1.63 31.27
C GLU A 89 -13.78 -0.64 30.10
N THR A 90 -14.55 0.43 30.29
CA THR A 90 -14.54 1.60 29.39
C THR A 90 -13.29 2.47 29.52
N SER A 91 -12.27 2.02 30.27
CA SER A 91 -11.09 2.81 30.61
C SER A 91 -9.86 2.54 29.74
N ASN A 92 -9.78 1.47 28.93
CA ASN A 92 -8.62 1.19 28.08
C ASN A 92 -8.99 0.50 26.75
N ILE A 93 -9.85 1.11 25.91
CA ILE A 93 -9.92 0.67 24.51
C ILE A 93 -8.56 0.97 23.87
N THR A 94 -7.77 -0.08 23.61
CA THR A 94 -6.45 0.06 23.02
C THR A 94 -6.60 0.69 21.62
N PRO A 95 -5.79 1.70 21.27
CA PRO A 95 -5.90 2.38 19.97
C PRO A 95 -5.87 1.42 18.76
N SER A 96 -5.23 0.26 18.90
CA SER A 96 -5.12 -0.80 17.88
C SER A 96 -6.44 -1.30 17.33
N VAL A 97 -7.53 -1.31 18.13
CA VAL A 97 -8.85 -1.76 17.67
C VAL A 97 -9.38 -0.89 16.53
N TYR A 98 -8.93 0.37 16.46
CA TYR A 98 -9.37 1.33 15.45
C TYR A 98 -8.46 1.43 14.23
N SER A 99 -7.33 0.71 14.21
CA SER A 99 -6.32 0.79 13.14
C SER A 99 -6.90 0.49 11.74
N VAL A 100 -7.67 -0.59 11.60
CA VAL A 100 -8.32 -0.97 10.33
C VAL A 100 -9.28 0.13 9.88
N HIS A 101 -10.10 0.65 10.79
CA HIS A 101 -11.06 1.70 10.45
C HIS A 101 -10.37 3.01 10.04
N ALA A 102 -9.28 3.38 10.71
CA ALA A 102 -8.45 4.52 10.32
C ALA A 102 -7.87 4.34 8.90
N LEU A 103 -7.36 3.15 8.56
CA LEU A 103 -6.87 2.83 7.22
C LEU A 103 -7.96 2.93 6.16
N THR A 104 -9.15 2.39 6.45
CA THR A 104 -10.31 2.47 5.55
C THR A 104 -10.76 3.91 5.32
N LEU A 105 -10.86 4.73 6.38
CA LEU A 105 -11.21 6.14 6.21
C LEU A 105 -10.19 6.88 5.35
N LEU A 106 -8.89 6.67 5.59
CA LEU A 106 -7.84 7.26 4.77
C LEU A 106 -7.96 6.82 3.31
N SER A 107 -8.24 5.53 3.04
CA SER A 107 -8.34 5.00 1.68
C SER A 107 -9.50 5.61 0.88
N GLU A 108 -10.57 6.00 1.56
CA GLU A 108 -11.76 6.61 0.96
C GLU A 108 -11.57 8.10 0.68
N VAL A 109 -10.99 8.86 1.62
CA VAL A 109 -11.03 10.33 1.57
C VAL A 109 -9.70 11.00 1.21
N LEU A 110 -8.56 10.40 1.55
CA LEU A 110 -7.29 11.16 1.63
C LEU A 110 -6.88 11.79 0.29
N ALA A 111 -6.93 11.03 -0.81
CA ALA A 111 -6.45 11.52 -2.10
C ALA A 111 -7.29 12.72 -2.60
N HIS A 112 -8.62 12.61 -2.53
CA HIS A 112 -9.54 13.69 -2.90
C HIS A 112 -9.41 14.89 -1.96
N LEU A 113 -9.31 14.65 -0.66
CA LEU A 113 -9.14 15.69 0.35
C LEU A 113 -7.89 16.54 0.05
N LEU A 114 -6.76 15.90 -0.23
CA LEU A 114 -5.51 16.59 -0.54
C LEU A 114 -5.58 17.36 -1.87
N ASP A 115 -6.25 16.81 -2.88
CA ASP A 115 -6.39 17.47 -4.17
C ASP A 115 -7.23 18.76 -4.09
N MET A 116 -8.25 18.76 -3.24
CA MET A 116 -9.14 19.92 -3.02
C MET A 116 -8.50 20.98 -2.10
N VAL A 117 -7.70 20.58 -1.12
CA VAL A 117 -7.12 21.49 -0.10
C VAL A 117 -5.82 22.15 -0.57
N PHE A 118 -5.03 21.48 -1.42
CA PHE A 118 -3.73 21.96 -1.86
C PHE A 118 -3.75 22.34 -3.35
N TYR A 119 -3.65 23.64 -3.61
CA TYR A 119 -3.51 24.16 -4.97
C TYR A 119 -2.18 23.74 -5.61
N SER A 120 -2.13 23.79 -6.95
CA SER A 120 -1.04 23.23 -7.76
C SER A 120 0.37 23.68 -7.37
N ASP A 121 0.56 24.93 -6.94
CA ASP A 121 1.84 25.48 -6.49
C ASP A 121 2.24 25.06 -5.06
N GLU A 122 1.30 24.52 -4.29
CA GLU A 122 1.49 24.10 -2.90
C GLU A 122 1.50 22.57 -2.72
N LYS A 123 1.22 21.79 -3.79
CA LYS A 123 1.14 20.31 -3.76
C LYS A 123 2.42 19.62 -3.26
N GLU A 124 3.59 20.25 -3.39
CA GLU A 124 4.83 19.71 -2.81
C GLU A 124 4.82 19.68 -1.27
N ARG A 125 4.03 20.54 -0.61
CA ARG A 125 3.93 20.58 0.86
C ARG A 125 3.24 19.34 1.44
N VAL A 126 2.54 18.58 0.61
CA VAL A 126 1.83 17.36 1.00
C VAL A 126 2.79 16.16 1.13
N ILE A 127 3.97 16.22 0.49
CA ILE A 127 4.91 15.09 0.46
C ILE A 127 5.33 14.61 1.85
N PRO A 128 5.72 15.47 2.82
CA PRO A 128 6.11 15.00 4.15
C PRO A 128 5.00 14.23 4.88
N LEU A 129 3.76 14.72 4.76
CA LEU A 129 2.58 14.05 5.31
C LEU A 129 2.38 12.67 4.67
N LEU A 130 2.43 12.58 3.34
CA LEU A 130 2.28 11.31 2.64
C LEU A 130 3.42 10.33 2.94
N VAL A 131 4.66 10.80 3.09
CA VAL A 131 5.78 9.95 3.52
C VAL A 131 5.52 9.39 4.91
N ASN A 132 4.97 10.18 5.84
CA ASN A 132 4.59 9.70 7.16
C ASN A 132 3.46 8.66 7.09
N ILE A 133 2.43 8.89 6.26
CA ILE A 133 1.36 7.92 6.04
C ILE A 133 1.92 6.62 5.45
N MET A 134 2.81 6.70 4.46
CA MET A 134 3.45 5.52 3.87
C MET A 134 4.30 4.75 4.89
N HIS A 135 4.92 5.42 5.86
CA HIS A 135 5.65 4.75 6.94
C HIS A 135 4.75 3.80 7.77
N TYR A 136 3.48 4.15 7.97
CA TYR A 136 2.49 3.27 8.60
C TYR A 136 1.87 2.25 7.64
N VAL A 137 1.70 2.60 6.36
CA VAL A 137 1.04 1.74 5.36
C VAL A 137 1.91 0.57 4.89
N VAL A 138 3.21 0.81 4.62
CA VAL A 138 4.11 -0.21 4.04
C VAL A 138 4.24 -1.49 4.89
N PRO A 139 4.36 -1.43 6.22
CA PRO A 139 4.38 -2.63 7.07
C PRO A 139 3.18 -3.55 6.85
N TYR A 140 1.99 -2.98 6.73
CA TYR A 140 0.77 -3.74 6.42
C TYR A 140 0.85 -4.37 5.02
N LEU A 141 1.39 -3.67 4.03
CA LEU A 141 1.54 -4.18 2.66
C LEU A 141 2.61 -5.26 2.51
N ARG A 142 3.53 -5.41 3.47
CA ARG A 142 4.52 -6.51 3.50
C ARG A 142 3.98 -7.77 4.17
N ASN A 143 2.90 -7.66 4.96
CA ASN A 143 2.40 -8.77 5.75
C ASN A 143 1.18 -9.43 5.09
N HIS A 144 1.34 -10.67 4.63
CA HIS A 144 0.29 -11.42 3.94
C HIS A 144 -0.48 -12.39 4.88
N SER A 145 -0.39 -12.22 6.20
CA SER A 145 -1.12 -13.07 7.15
C SER A 145 -2.63 -12.84 7.10
N ALA A 146 -3.41 -13.88 7.44
CA ALA A 146 -4.86 -13.81 7.49
C ALA A 146 -5.37 -12.73 8.47
N HIS A 147 -4.71 -12.57 9.62
CA HIS A 147 -5.01 -11.51 10.59
C HIS A 147 -4.87 -10.11 10.00
N ASN A 148 -3.87 -9.90 9.15
CA ASN A 148 -3.61 -8.62 8.54
C ASN A 148 -4.51 -8.30 7.32
N ALA A 149 -5.24 -9.27 6.80
CA ALA A 149 -5.97 -9.13 5.54
C ALA A 149 -6.88 -7.89 5.45
N PRO A 150 -7.64 -7.47 6.51
CA PRO A 150 -8.42 -6.24 6.47
C PRO A 150 -7.57 -4.98 6.29
N SER A 151 -6.49 -4.86 7.08
CA SER A 151 -5.54 -3.74 6.98
C SER A 151 -4.84 -3.71 5.63
N TYR A 152 -4.42 -4.88 5.12
CA TYR A 152 -3.81 -5.02 3.80
C TYR A 152 -4.73 -4.47 2.71
N ARG A 153 -6.00 -4.89 2.69
CA ARG A 153 -6.99 -4.41 1.69
C ARG A 153 -7.14 -2.89 1.73
N ALA A 154 -7.33 -2.31 2.91
CA ALA A 154 -7.46 -0.87 3.08
C ALA A 154 -6.20 -0.12 2.63
N CYS A 155 -5.01 -0.64 2.95
CA CYS A 155 -3.73 -0.08 2.54
C CYS A 155 -3.51 -0.11 1.01
N VAL A 156 -3.87 -1.22 0.33
CA VAL A 156 -3.74 -1.30 -1.14
C VAL A 156 -4.73 -0.33 -1.80
N GLN A 157 -5.96 -0.23 -1.31
CA GLN A 157 -6.93 0.75 -1.80
C GLN A 157 -6.43 2.18 -1.62
N LEU A 158 -5.86 2.51 -0.46
CA LEU A 158 -5.26 3.83 -0.20
C LEU A 158 -4.13 4.14 -1.17
N LEU A 159 -3.17 3.23 -1.32
CA LEU A 159 -2.06 3.42 -2.25
C LEU A 159 -2.55 3.54 -3.70
N SER A 160 -3.54 2.75 -4.10
CA SER A 160 -4.19 2.85 -5.41
C SER A 160 -4.82 4.22 -5.63
N SER A 161 -5.59 4.72 -4.67
CA SER A 161 -6.22 6.06 -4.72
C SER A 161 -5.17 7.17 -4.84
N LEU A 162 -4.12 7.13 -4.02
CA LEU A 162 -3.02 8.09 -4.08
C LEU A 162 -2.24 8.03 -5.40
N SER A 163 -2.06 6.83 -5.97
CA SER A 163 -1.22 6.61 -7.16
C SER A 163 -1.73 7.34 -8.41
N GLY A 164 -3.03 7.61 -8.48
CA GLY A 164 -3.65 8.37 -9.58
C GLY A 164 -3.28 9.86 -9.61
N TYR A 165 -2.65 10.38 -8.56
CA TYR A 165 -2.27 11.78 -8.45
C TYR A 165 -0.77 11.96 -8.59
N GLN A 166 -0.31 12.59 -9.68
CA GLN A 166 1.12 12.70 -9.99
C GLN A 166 1.96 13.33 -8.85
N TYR A 167 1.40 14.31 -8.13
CA TYR A 167 2.10 15.01 -7.06
C TYR A 167 2.39 14.10 -5.85
N THR A 168 1.64 13.01 -5.64
CA THR A 168 1.85 12.09 -4.51
C THR A 168 3.02 11.13 -4.75
N ARG A 169 3.42 10.96 -6.02
CA ARG A 169 4.35 9.93 -6.51
C ARG A 169 5.63 9.80 -5.70
N ARG A 170 6.23 10.93 -5.31
CA ARG A 170 7.50 10.97 -4.56
C ARG A 170 7.40 10.24 -3.22
N ALA A 171 6.22 10.16 -2.61
CA ALA A 171 6.02 9.53 -1.32
C ALA A 171 5.96 7.99 -1.38
N TRP A 172 5.54 7.40 -2.51
CA TRP A 172 5.21 5.98 -2.58
C TRP A 172 5.95 5.18 -3.65
N LYS A 173 6.48 5.80 -4.71
CA LYS A 173 6.99 5.06 -5.89
C LYS A 173 8.07 4.02 -5.55
N LYS A 174 8.97 4.36 -4.62
CA LYS A 174 10.06 3.47 -4.21
C LYS A 174 9.49 2.26 -3.48
N GLU A 175 8.66 2.51 -2.47
CA GLU A 175 8.08 1.45 -1.65
C GLU A 175 7.17 0.53 -2.47
N ALA A 176 6.40 1.07 -3.43
CA ALA A 176 5.59 0.26 -4.34
C ALA A 176 6.43 -0.65 -5.24
N PHE A 177 7.56 -0.15 -5.76
CA PHE A 177 8.48 -0.97 -6.54
C PHE A 177 9.18 -2.02 -5.68
N ASP A 178 9.61 -1.67 -4.47
CA ASP A 178 10.22 -2.60 -3.51
C ASP A 178 9.23 -3.72 -3.12
N LEU A 179 7.96 -3.38 -2.86
CA LEU A 179 6.88 -4.34 -2.62
C LEU A 179 6.66 -5.25 -3.84
N PHE A 180 6.65 -4.68 -5.05
CA PHE A 180 6.50 -5.46 -6.28
C PHE A 180 7.65 -6.45 -6.50
N MET A 181 8.86 -6.07 -6.10
CA MET A 181 10.06 -6.93 -6.14
C MET A 181 10.16 -7.91 -4.97
N ASP A 182 9.27 -7.83 -3.99
CA ASP A 182 9.25 -8.76 -2.86
C ASP A 182 8.86 -10.18 -3.33
N PRO A 183 9.53 -11.25 -2.87
CA PRO A 183 9.18 -12.63 -3.23
C PRO A 183 7.75 -13.02 -2.86
N SER A 184 7.19 -12.42 -1.80
CA SER A 184 5.83 -12.70 -1.30
C SER A 184 4.75 -11.85 -1.99
N PHE A 185 5.10 -10.93 -2.89
CA PHE A 185 4.15 -10.01 -3.54
C PHE A 185 2.86 -10.69 -4.04
N PHE A 186 3.00 -11.81 -4.76
CA PHE A 186 1.88 -12.56 -5.33
C PHE A 186 1.09 -13.43 -4.33
N GLN A 187 1.41 -13.37 -3.03
CA GLN A 187 0.62 -13.98 -1.95
C GLN A 187 -0.54 -13.07 -1.48
N MET A 188 -0.73 -11.92 -2.13
CA MET A 188 -1.87 -11.02 -1.91
C MET A 188 -3.23 -11.70 -2.15
N ASP A 189 -4.25 -11.25 -1.43
CA ASP A 189 -5.65 -11.63 -1.66
C ASP A 189 -6.11 -11.17 -3.06
N ALA A 190 -6.89 -12.01 -3.75
CA ALA A 190 -7.35 -11.75 -5.12
C ALA A 190 -8.15 -10.44 -5.27
N SER A 191 -8.87 -10.00 -4.22
CA SER A 191 -9.61 -8.73 -4.21
C SER A 191 -8.70 -7.49 -4.32
N CYS A 192 -7.41 -7.63 -4.02
CA CYS A 192 -6.43 -6.55 -4.13
C CYS A 192 -5.83 -6.43 -5.54
N VAL A 193 -6.05 -7.39 -6.44
CA VAL A 193 -5.38 -7.44 -7.75
C VAL A 193 -5.76 -6.24 -8.62
N SER A 194 -7.03 -5.82 -8.64
CA SER A 194 -7.47 -4.64 -9.41
C SER A 194 -6.77 -3.37 -8.97
N HIS A 195 -6.63 -3.17 -7.66
CA HIS A 195 -5.91 -2.03 -7.07
C HIS A 195 -4.41 -2.10 -7.38
N TRP A 196 -3.78 -3.27 -7.27
CA TRP A 196 -2.37 -3.44 -7.65
C TRP A 196 -2.11 -3.20 -9.14
N ARG A 197 -3.05 -3.56 -10.01
CA ARG A 197 -2.95 -3.21 -11.44
C ARG A 197 -2.92 -1.70 -11.64
N ALA A 198 -3.83 -0.96 -11.01
CA ALA A 198 -3.84 0.50 -11.07
C ALA A 198 -2.54 1.13 -10.54
N ILE A 199 -2.02 0.61 -9.41
CA ILE A 199 -0.74 1.07 -8.85
C ILE A 199 0.42 0.80 -9.82
N MET A 200 0.48 -0.39 -10.42
CA MET A 200 1.54 -0.77 -11.35
C MET A 200 1.48 0.03 -12.64
N ASP A 201 0.28 0.25 -13.19
CA ASP A 201 0.10 1.12 -14.35
C ASP A 201 0.63 2.53 -14.05
N ASN A 202 0.13 3.17 -13.00
CA ASN A 202 0.60 4.49 -12.57
C ASN A 202 2.12 4.50 -12.33
N LEU A 203 2.69 3.44 -11.75
CA LEU A 203 4.12 3.31 -11.50
C LEU A 203 4.92 3.20 -12.80
N MET A 204 4.49 2.41 -13.77
CA MET A 204 5.28 2.16 -14.99
C MET A 204 5.08 3.25 -16.06
N THR A 205 3.86 3.77 -16.20
CA THR A 205 3.48 4.75 -17.23
C THR A 205 4.15 6.11 -17.01
N HIS A 206 4.19 6.56 -15.75
CA HIS A 206 4.70 7.89 -15.41
C HIS A 206 6.18 7.92 -14.97
N ASP A 207 6.91 6.79 -15.01
CA ASP A 207 8.36 6.74 -14.80
C ASP A 207 9.04 5.78 -15.78
N LYS A 208 9.54 6.37 -16.88
CA LYS A 208 10.22 5.65 -17.96
C LYS A 208 11.48 4.88 -17.50
N THR A 209 11.98 5.13 -16.28
CA THR A 209 13.12 4.39 -15.72
C THR A 209 12.69 3.10 -15.04
N THR A 210 11.50 3.05 -14.43
CA THR A 210 11.04 1.90 -13.65
C THR A 210 10.81 0.67 -14.52
N PHE A 211 10.09 0.81 -15.64
CA PHE A 211 9.88 -0.31 -16.58
C PHE A 211 11.21 -0.79 -17.19
N ARG A 212 12.13 0.13 -17.48
CA ARG A 212 13.46 -0.20 -18.00
C ARG A 212 14.30 -0.95 -16.98
N ASP A 213 14.24 -0.58 -15.70
CA ASP A 213 14.92 -1.30 -14.62
C ASP A 213 14.40 -2.74 -14.53
N LEU A 214 13.09 -2.94 -14.59
CA LEU A 214 12.48 -4.27 -14.64
C LEU A 214 13.00 -5.09 -15.83
N MET A 215 12.98 -4.53 -17.04
CA MET A 215 13.50 -5.20 -18.24
C MET A 215 14.98 -5.55 -18.12
N THR A 216 15.78 -4.65 -17.54
CA THR A 216 17.22 -4.89 -17.31
C THR A 216 17.42 -6.08 -16.36
N ARG A 217 16.65 -6.16 -15.27
CA ARG A 217 16.69 -7.29 -14.32
C ARG A 217 16.30 -8.61 -14.99
N VAL A 218 15.28 -8.60 -15.85
CA VAL A 218 14.87 -9.77 -16.64
C VAL A 218 16.00 -10.21 -17.57
N ALA A 219 16.59 -9.29 -18.34
CA ALA A 219 17.67 -9.61 -19.28
C ALA A 219 18.91 -10.19 -18.56
N VAL A 220 19.31 -9.61 -17.43
CA VAL A 220 20.43 -10.12 -16.63
C VAL A 220 20.16 -11.55 -16.13
N ALA A 221 18.97 -11.81 -15.63
CA ALA A 221 18.57 -13.15 -15.15
C ALA A 221 18.47 -14.20 -16.28
N GLN A 222 18.40 -13.79 -17.55
CA GLN A 222 18.46 -14.71 -18.69
C GLN A 222 19.90 -15.02 -19.12
N SER A 223 20.82 -14.09 -18.89
CA SER A 223 22.24 -14.22 -19.26
C SER A 223 23.09 -14.99 -18.24
N SER A 224 22.53 -15.36 -17.09
CA SER A 224 23.25 -15.94 -15.94
C SER A 224 23.70 -17.40 -16.11
N SER A 225 23.85 -17.91 -17.33
CA SER A 225 24.30 -19.28 -17.63
C SER A 225 25.75 -19.59 -17.26
N LEU A 226 26.46 -18.69 -16.55
CA LEU A 226 27.89 -18.75 -16.27
C LEU A 226 28.25 -19.14 -14.83
N ASN A 227 27.27 -19.31 -13.93
CA ASN A 227 27.54 -19.66 -12.53
C ASN A 227 27.54 -21.19 -12.31
N LEU A 228 28.69 -21.83 -12.52
CA LEU A 228 28.89 -23.27 -12.28
C LEU A 228 28.67 -23.73 -10.82
N PHE A 229 28.54 -22.79 -9.88
CA PHE A 229 28.36 -23.05 -8.44
C PHE A 229 27.00 -22.58 -7.89
N ALA A 230 26.11 -22.03 -8.72
CA ALA A 230 24.79 -21.60 -8.30
C ALA A 230 23.79 -22.76 -8.35
N ASN A 231 22.84 -22.77 -7.39
CA ASN A 231 21.75 -23.74 -7.41
C ASN A 231 20.81 -23.40 -8.58
N ARG A 232 20.87 -24.21 -9.64
CA ARG A 232 20.09 -24.05 -10.86
C ARG A 232 18.59 -23.87 -10.60
N ASP A 233 18.04 -24.56 -9.59
CA ASP A 233 16.62 -24.46 -9.27
C ASP A 233 16.24 -23.07 -8.74
N VAL A 234 17.11 -22.47 -7.91
CA VAL A 234 16.92 -21.11 -7.38
C VAL A 234 17.02 -20.07 -8.50
N GLU A 235 17.94 -20.24 -9.44
CA GLU A 235 18.06 -19.35 -10.60
C GLU A 235 16.81 -19.41 -11.51
N LEU A 236 16.30 -20.62 -11.75
CA LEU A 236 15.07 -20.82 -12.51
C LEU A 236 13.85 -20.21 -11.82
N GLU A 237 13.73 -20.36 -10.50
CA GLU A 237 12.65 -19.75 -9.72
C GLU A 237 12.73 -18.22 -9.75
N GLN A 238 13.93 -17.64 -9.59
CA GLN A 238 14.13 -16.20 -9.70
C GLN A 238 13.77 -15.68 -11.10
N ARG A 239 14.16 -16.40 -12.15
CA ARG A 239 13.81 -16.07 -13.54
C ARG A 239 12.30 -16.14 -13.76
N ALA A 240 11.64 -17.21 -13.33
CA ALA A 240 10.20 -17.36 -13.45
C ALA A 240 9.44 -16.24 -12.72
N MET A 241 9.91 -15.86 -11.54
CA MET A 241 9.34 -14.77 -10.75
C MET A 241 9.48 -13.41 -11.45
N LEU A 242 10.63 -13.12 -12.06
CA LEU A 242 10.85 -11.90 -12.86
C LEU A 242 9.97 -11.86 -14.11
N LEU A 243 9.78 -12.98 -14.80
CA LEU A 243 8.87 -13.08 -15.93
C LEU A 243 7.41 -12.88 -15.51
N LYS A 244 7.00 -13.45 -14.38
CA LYS A 244 5.67 -13.24 -13.79
C LYS A 244 5.42 -11.76 -13.47
N ARG A 245 6.42 -11.04 -12.96
CA ARG A 245 6.37 -9.58 -12.75
C ARG A 245 6.24 -8.82 -14.06
N LEU A 246 7.06 -9.13 -15.06
CA LEU A 246 6.96 -8.49 -16.38
C LEU A 246 5.58 -8.70 -17.00
N ALA A 247 5.06 -9.93 -16.96
CA ALA A 247 3.71 -10.24 -17.43
C ALA A 247 2.64 -9.43 -16.67
N PHE A 248 2.76 -9.32 -15.34
CA PHE A 248 1.84 -8.51 -14.54
C PHE A 248 1.90 -7.01 -14.90
N ALA A 249 3.09 -6.48 -15.15
CA ALA A 249 3.28 -5.07 -15.53
C ALA A 249 2.68 -4.77 -16.92
N VAL A 250 2.88 -5.66 -17.90
CA VAL A 250 2.27 -5.56 -19.24
C VAL A 250 0.75 -5.74 -19.17
N LEU A 251 0.28 -6.70 -18.37
CA LEU A 251 -1.15 -6.94 -18.19
C LEU A 251 -1.85 -5.73 -17.55
N SER A 252 -1.15 -4.96 -16.72
CA SER A 252 -1.70 -3.82 -15.99
C SER A 252 -1.82 -2.55 -16.80
N SER A 253 -1.06 -2.40 -17.90
CA SER A 253 -1.01 -1.18 -18.71
C SER A 253 -2.16 -1.07 -19.72
N GLU A 254 -2.27 0.12 -20.32
CA GLU A 254 -3.08 0.33 -21.53
C GLU A 254 -2.57 -0.47 -22.73
N SER A 255 -3.46 -0.69 -23.69
CA SER A 255 -3.09 -1.27 -24.98
C SER A 255 -2.03 -0.40 -25.69
N ASP A 256 -1.08 -1.08 -26.31
CA ASP A 256 0.05 -0.66 -27.11
C ASP A 256 1.14 0.11 -26.35
N GLN A 257 1.00 0.28 -25.03
CA GLN A 257 1.91 1.06 -24.20
C GLN A 257 3.38 0.61 -24.32
N TYR A 258 3.61 -0.69 -24.48
CA TYR A 258 4.95 -1.28 -24.56
C TYR A 258 5.34 -1.76 -25.97
N GLN A 259 4.63 -1.32 -27.02
CA GLN A 259 4.88 -1.75 -28.40
C GLN A 259 6.36 -1.65 -28.81
N LYS A 260 7.05 -0.57 -28.42
CA LYS A 260 8.48 -0.36 -28.71
C LYS A 260 9.43 -1.33 -28.01
N TYR A 261 8.98 -2.01 -26.95
CA TYR A 261 9.74 -3.00 -26.20
C TYR A 261 9.33 -4.44 -26.56
N LEU A 262 8.39 -4.63 -27.51
CA LEU A 262 7.91 -5.96 -27.90
C LEU A 262 9.03 -6.93 -28.29
N PRO A 263 10.07 -6.54 -29.07
CA PRO A 263 11.15 -7.47 -29.39
C PRO A 263 11.86 -8.01 -28.14
N ASP A 264 12.10 -7.15 -27.15
CA ASP A 264 12.74 -7.53 -25.89
C ASP A 264 11.81 -8.40 -25.01
N ILE A 265 10.51 -8.07 -24.99
CA ILE A 265 9.48 -8.81 -24.23
C ILE A 265 9.25 -10.21 -24.83
N GLN A 266 9.25 -10.32 -26.17
CA GLN A 266 9.17 -11.59 -26.89
C GLN A 266 10.43 -12.43 -26.66
N GLY A 267 11.61 -11.83 -26.76
CA GLY A 267 12.88 -12.46 -26.42
C GLY A 267 12.92 -12.96 -24.96
N ALA A 268 12.20 -12.28 -24.05
CA ALA A 268 12.07 -12.71 -22.67
C ALA A 268 11.18 -13.97 -22.47
N GLY A 269 10.37 -14.35 -23.47
CA GLY A 269 9.46 -15.50 -23.41
C GLY A 269 8.11 -15.20 -22.75
N VAL A 270 7.72 -13.92 -22.65
CA VAL A 270 6.42 -13.50 -22.08
C VAL A 270 5.29 -13.61 -23.10
N LEU A 271 5.61 -13.50 -24.40
CA LEU A 271 4.67 -13.64 -25.51
C LEU A 271 5.21 -14.73 -26.44
N THR A 272 4.47 -15.82 -26.61
CA THR A 272 4.82 -16.85 -27.60
C THR A 272 4.29 -16.45 -28.98
N ASP A 273 5.06 -16.76 -30.03
CA ASP A 273 4.69 -16.54 -31.44
C ASP A 273 3.29 -17.13 -31.73
N GLY A 274 2.26 -16.28 -31.71
CA GLY A 274 0.89 -16.71 -31.98
C GLY A 274 -0.22 -15.91 -31.30
N ALA A 275 0.08 -15.17 -30.22
CA ALA A 275 -0.87 -14.20 -29.68
C ALA A 275 -0.77 -12.90 -30.48
N GLY A 276 -1.71 -12.70 -31.41
CA GLY A 276 -1.82 -11.48 -32.22
C GLY A 276 -1.69 -10.23 -31.34
N ALA A 277 -0.73 -9.39 -31.69
CA ALA A 277 -0.35 -8.21 -30.95
C ALA A 277 -1.47 -7.15 -30.97
N HIS A 278 -2.34 -7.26 -29.97
CA HIS A 278 -2.96 -6.11 -29.32
C HIS A 278 -2.50 -6.16 -27.86
N CYS A 279 -1.18 -6.03 -27.68
CA CYS A 279 -0.63 -5.56 -26.41
C CYS A 279 -1.00 -4.11 -26.24
#